data_AF-A0A941KYF3-F1
#
_entry.id   AF-A0A941KYF3-F1
#
_cell.length_a   1.000
_cell.length_b   1.000
_cell.length_c   1.000
_cell.angle_alpha   90.00
_cell.angle_beta   90.00
_cell.angle_gamma   90.00
#
_symmetry.space_group_name_H-M   'P 1'
#
loop_
_entity.id
_entity.type
_entity.pdbx_description
1 polymer ?
#
loop_
_entity_poly.entity_id
_entity_poly.type
_entity_poly.pdbx_seq_one_letter_code
_entity_poly.pdbx_strand_id
1 'polypeptide(L)'
;MFKDSLSFSHFRNRLAHAEALPQLVLMGILSGLLSGLVILAFRLLIDLPLEHWLPDNNSENFEGLPVWLRVALPIGGSIITFLLLWKLLPATRKVGVVHVLERLSYHQGHLPAKNMLVQFFGAAIALLTGHAVGREGPAIHLGAACGSLIGQGLRLPNNSLRLLVGCGVAAAISAAFNTPLAGVIFAMEVILMEYTVIGFTPVLVASVTAALLIRVTYGAESAFTIPALQIQSLSEVPFVILLGIICALLAAGFIRIMIQTQKSVSWPMGVKLLVAGTLTGLVAIWYPQVMGLGYDTVSDVLQGNAGLTLLAGLLFAKWLLTPIVLGLGIPGGLIGPTLYIGAVSGAAFALLIAPYTGESHSGVGFYAMLGMGAMMGAVLNAPLAALIALLELTGNPNIIFPGMLTIVVASTTLRFFFNQPSIFLSSLKAQGLDYRQEPLTQALSRLGVASVMNTSFVRCDQVIGCESAIKVLEQRPEWLVLEDSQGVPRYILLPADLQHFIDRQSERHGFDPQLKLDLMEVPAIRKDIAPLGINATLKEALDRMNSERLDALWIQNYSKEITGTLTREQVEQFYTQKID
;
A
#
# COMPACT_ATOMS: atom_id res chain seq x y z
N MET A 1 23.41 14.91 -29.90
CA MET A 1 23.15 13.62 -29.24
C MET A 1 22.99 13.69 -27.71
N PHE A 2 23.54 14.69 -27.00
CA PHE A 2 23.37 14.83 -25.53
C PHE A 2 22.21 15.73 -25.06
N LYS A 3 21.55 16.49 -25.95
CA LYS A 3 20.43 17.38 -25.56
C LYS A 3 19.12 16.62 -25.31
N ASP A 4 18.90 15.50 -26.01
CA ASP A 4 17.65 14.72 -25.88
C ASP A 4 17.65 13.78 -24.66
N SER A 5 18.82 13.45 -24.09
CA SER A 5 18.92 12.58 -22.90
C SER A 5 18.46 13.27 -21.61
N LEU A 6 18.40 14.60 -21.59
CA LEU A 6 17.93 15.41 -20.46
C LEU A 6 16.47 15.87 -20.59
N SER A 7 15.79 15.51 -21.68
CA SER A 7 14.38 15.86 -21.84
C SER A 7 13.51 15.13 -20.81
N PHE A 8 12.53 15.83 -20.26
CA PHE A 8 11.53 15.26 -19.36
C PHE A 8 10.73 14.12 -20.01
N SER A 9 10.55 14.16 -21.34
CA SER A 9 9.95 13.06 -22.10
C SER A 9 10.83 11.81 -22.10
N HIS A 10 12.15 11.96 -22.25
CA HIS A 10 13.10 10.85 -22.20
C HIS A 10 13.14 10.22 -20.80
N PHE A 11 13.14 11.06 -19.75
CA PHE A 11 13.08 10.59 -18.36
C PHE A 11 11.82 9.75 -18.09
N ARG A 12 10.66 10.21 -18.55
CA ARG A 12 9.38 9.49 -18.40
C ARG A 12 9.35 8.19 -19.20
N ASN A 13 9.89 8.21 -20.42
CA ASN A 13 9.92 7.01 -21.26
C ASN A 13 10.87 5.94 -20.69
N ARG A 14 12.02 6.35 -20.14
CA ARG A 14 12.91 5.45 -19.39
C ARG A 14 12.17 4.77 -18.25
N LEU A 15 11.42 5.53 -17.45
CA LEU A 15 10.65 5.01 -16.31
C LEU A 15 9.54 4.01 -16.68
N ALA A 16 9.10 3.97 -17.93
CA ALA A 16 8.17 2.94 -18.41
C ALA A 16 8.83 1.56 -18.47
N HIS A 17 10.17 1.50 -18.58
CA HIS A 17 10.94 0.28 -18.57
C HIS A 17 11.20 -0.17 -17.13
N ALA A 18 11.20 -1.49 -16.92
CA ALA A 18 11.45 -2.07 -15.59
C ALA A 18 12.88 -1.78 -15.06
N GLU A 19 13.85 -1.48 -15.93
CA GLU A 19 15.28 -1.39 -15.59
C GLU A 19 15.80 0.04 -15.39
N ALA A 20 14.94 1.03 -15.22
CA ALA A 20 15.32 2.44 -15.03
C ALA A 20 15.83 2.75 -13.61
N LEU A 21 16.79 1.96 -13.11
CA LEU A 21 17.24 1.99 -11.72
C LEU A 21 17.72 3.38 -11.25
N PRO A 22 18.56 4.14 -11.99
CA PRO A 22 19.02 5.45 -11.52
C PRO A 22 17.88 6.46 -11.37
N GLN A 23 16.94 6.49 -12.31
CA GLN A 23 15.77 7.36 -12.26
C GLN A 23 14.86 6.98 -11.09
N LEU A 24 14.63 5.68 -10.90
CA LEU A 24 13.82 5.17 -9.79
C LEU A 24 14.45 5.48 -8.43
N VAL A 25 15.77 5.36 -8.28
CA VAL A 25 16.48 5.71 -7.05
C VAL A 25 16.34 7.20 -6.75
N LEU A 26 16.49 8.09 -7.74
CA LEU A 26 16.24 9.52 -7.56
C LEU A 26 14.81 9.79 -7.10
N MET A 27 13.82 9.13 -7.70
CA MET A 27 12.42 9.24 -7.27
C MET A 27 12.19 8.66 -5.88
N GLY A 28 12.91 7.60 -5.50
CA GLY A 28 12.95 7.06 -4.15
C GLY A 28 13.44 8.07 -3.12
N ILE A 29 14.55 8.77 -3.39
CA ILE A 29 15.07 9.85 -2.53
C ILE A 29 14.03 10.96 -2.35
N LEU A 30 13.44 11.45 -3.45
CA LEU A 30 12.43 12.51 -3.38
C LEU A 30 11.17 12.07 -2.61
N SER A 31 10.70 10.85 -2.84
CA SER A 31 9.57 10.27 -2.12
C SER A 31 9.89 10.09 -0.63
N GLY A 32 11.09 9.63 -0.31
CA GLY A 32 11.59 9.48 1.05
C GLY A 32 11.66 10.79 1.81
N LEU A 33 12.24 11.82 1.19
CA LEU A 33 12.35 13.16 1.77
C LEU A 33 10.98 13.78 2.02
N LEU A 34 10.09 13.78 1.02
CA LEU A 34 8.76 14.37 1.16
C LEU A 34 7.90 13.62 2.18
N SER A 35 7.89 12.28 2.12
CA SER A 35 7.14 11.47 3.07
C SER A 35 7.69 11.65 4.49
N GLY A 36 9.02 11.65 4.66
CA GLY A 36 9.67 11.91 5.94
C GLY A 36 9.28 13.27 6.54
N LEU A 37 9.28 14.34 5.74
CA LEU A 37 8.84 15.68 6.17
C LEU A 37 7.35 15.70 6.58
N VAL A 38 6.48 15.06 5.80
CA VAL A 38 5.05 15.00 6.11
C VAL A 38 4.79 14.20 7.39
N ILE A 39 5.47 13.07 7.59
CA ILE A 39 5.34 12.28 8.81
C ILE A 39 5.94 13.01 10.01
N LEU A 40 7.06 13.71 9.85
CA LEU A 40 7.62 14.58 10.89
C LEU A 40 6.62 15.66 11.30
N ALA A 41 6.03 16.36 10.33
CA ALA A 41 5.01 17.38 10.59
C ALA A 41 3.76 16.78 11.27
N PHE A 42 3.33 15.58 10.84
CA PHE A 42 2.22 14.86 11.45
C PHE A 42 2.51 14.52 12.92
N ARG A 43 3.71 14.00 13.22
CA ARG A 43 4.15 13.71 14.58
C ARG A 43 4.22 14.97 15.43
N LEU A 44 4.88 16.04 14.96
CA LEU A 44 4.97 17.30 15.70
C LEU A 44 3.60 17.92 15.99
N LEU A 45 2.64 17.78 15.07
CA LEU A 45 1.27 18.26 15.28
C LEU A 45 0.55 17.52 16.42
N ILE A 46 0.96 16.29 16.73
CA ILE A 46 0.37 15.45 17.77
C ILE A 46 1.18 15.58 19.06
N ASP A 47 2.49 15.37 18.98
CA ASP A 47 3.39 15.25 20.12
C ASP A 47 3.53 16.61 20.85
N LEU A 48 3.69 17.74 20.14
CA LEU A 48 3.89 19.05 20.79
C LEU A 48 2.67 19.53 21.61
N PRO A 49 1.42 19.49 21.10
CA PRO A 49 0.28 19.87 21.92
C PRO A 49 0.04 18.92 23.09
N LEU A 50 0.29 17.62 22.91
CA LEU A 50 0.12 16.63 23.97
C LEU A 50 1.18 16.80 25.06
N GLU A 51 2.45 17.02 24.71
CA GLU A 51 3.49 17.36 25.69
C GLU A 51 3.13 18.63 26.47
N HIS A 52 2.53 19.63 25.85
CA HIS A 52 2.17 20.86 26.55
C HIS A 52 0.90 20.73 27.43
N TRP A 53 -0.08 19.91 27.03
CA TRP A 53 -1.38 19.83 27.70
C TRP A 53 -1.53 18.64 28.64
N LEU A 54 -0.76 17.58 28.47
CA LEU A 54 -0.77 16.42 29.36
C LEU A 54 0.19 16.62 30.56
N PRO A 55 -0.06 15.95 31.70
CA PRO A 55 0.81 16.04 32.86
C PRO A 55 2.23 15.52 32.58
N ASP A 56 3.20 16.05 33.33
CA ASP A 56 4.61 15.67 33.30
C ASP A 56 5.33 15.90 31.96
N ASN A 57 4.77 16.74 31.08
CA ASN A 57 5.24 16.99 29.72
C ASN A 57 5.42 15.70 28.90
N ASN A 58 4.55 14.70 29.13
CA ASN A 58 4.59 13.43 28.42
C ASN A 58 3.39 13.32 27.47
N SER A 59 3.66 13.20 26.17
CA SER A 59 2.65 13.11 25.10
C SER A 59 1.74 11.89 25.18
N GLU A 60 2.04 10.89 26.01
CA GLU A 60 1.21 9.70 26.19
C GLU A 60 0.48 9.64 27.55
N ASN A 61 0.75 10.57 28.47
CA ASN A 61 0.22 10.56 29.85
C ASN A 61 -1.26 10.98 29.97
N PHE A 62 -2.15 10.28 29.26
CA PHE A 62 -3.60 10.41 29.42
C PHE A 62 -4.07 9.91 30.80
N GLU A 63 -3.27 9.06 31.44
CA GLU A 63 -3.52 8.50 32.78
C GLU A 63 -3.49 9.54 33.89
N GLY A 64 -2.71 10.60 33.74
CA GLY A 64 -2.66 11.71 34.69
C GLY A 64 -3.86 12.67 34.62
N LEU A 65 -4.68 12.59 33.56
CA LEU A 65 -5.82 13.51 33.40
C LEU A 65 -6.96 13.22 34.40
N PRO A 66 -7.76 14.22 34.81
CA PRO A 66 -8.96 13.97 35.59
C PRO A 66 -10.00 13.18 34.78
N VAL A 67 -10.77 12.33 35.45
CA VAL A 67 -11.73 11.40 34.82
C VAL A 67 -12.68 12.08 33.83
N TRP A 68 -13.17 13.28 34.16
CA TRP A 68 -14.08 14.01 33.27
C TRP A 68 -13.43 14.41 31.94
N LEU A 69 -12.12 14.73 31.92
CA LEU A 69 -11.38 15.02 30.70
C LEU A 69 -11.15 13.76 29.87
N ARG A 70 -10.86 12.63 30.53
CA ARG A 70 -10.70 11.32 29.84
C ARG A 70 -11.95 10.93 29.06
N VAL A 71 -13.14 11.29 29.58
CA VAL A 71 -14.42 11.06 28.90
C VAL A 71 -14.71 12.15 27.85
N ALA A 72 -14.51 13.42 28.20
CA ALA A 72 -14.86 14.55 27.34
C ALA A 72 -14.00 14.62 26.07
N LEU A 73 -12.71 14.28 26.15
CA LEU A 73 -11.77 14.40 25.04
C LEU A 73 -12.16 13.51 23.84
N PRO A 74 -12.35 12.18 23.96
CA PRO A 74 -12.77 11.35 22.82
C PRO A 74 -14.13 11.75 22.24
N ILE A 75 -15.09 12.17 23.08
CA ILE A 75 -16.40 12.65 22.62
C ILE A 75 -16.24 13.94 21.81
N GLY A 76 -15.49 14.91 22.33
CA GLY A 76 -15.18 16.16 21.63
C GLY A 76 -14.44 15.93 20.32
N GLY A 77 -13.43 15.05 20.33
CA GLY A 77 -12.69 14.65 19.13
C GLY A 77 -13.57 14.01 18.06
N SER A 78 -14.54 13.18 18.47
CA SER A 78 -15.54 12.59 17.58
C SER A 78 -16.45 13.65 16.95
N ILE A 79 -16.87 14.67 17.71
CA ILE A 79 -17.65 15.79 17.19
C ILE A 79 -16.84 16.60 16.18
N ILE A 80 -15.59 16.96 16.51
CA ILE A 80 -14.72 17.74 15.62
C ILE A 80 -14.44 16.95 14.33
N THR A 81 -14.18 15.64 14.44
CA THR A 81 -14.00 14.75 13.29
C THR A 81 -15.27 14.71 12.43
N PHE A 82 -16.44 14.63 13.05
CA PHE A 82 -17.72 14.70 12.31
C PHE A 82 -17.87 16.03 11.56
N LEU A 83 -17.58 17.17 12.20
CA LEU A 83 -17.66 18.49 11.59
C LEU A 83 -16.71 18.63 10.39
N LEU A 84 -15.49 18.08 10.50
CA LEU A 84 -14.52 18.02 9.41
C LEU A 84 -15.06 17.21 8.21
N LEU A 85 -15.73 16.09 8.47
CA LEU A 85 -16.13 15.12 7.45
C LEU A 85 -17.52 15.36 6.84
N TRP A 86 -18.45 16.00 7.58
CA TRP A 86 -19.86 16.18 7.19
C TRP A 86 -19.97 16.65 5.74
N LYS A 87 -19.34 17.77 5.40
CA LYS A 87 -19.54 18.44 4.10
C LYS A 87 -18.79 17.77 2.95
N LEU A 88 -17.92 16.82 3.22
CA LEU A 88 -17.10 16.16 2.21
C LEU A 88 -17.89 15.07 1.47
N LEU A 89 -17.55 14.82 0.21
CA LEU A 89 -18.14 13.72 -0.55
C LEU A 89 -17.65 12.36 0.00
N PRO A 90 -18.47 11.28 -0.02
CA PRO A 90 -18.07 9.97 0.47
C PRO A 90 -16.74 9.45 -0.10
N ALA A 91 -16.47 9.71 -1.37
CA ALA A 91 -15.21 9.32 -2.03
C ALA A 91 -13.97 10.01 -1.40
N THR A 92 -14.12 11.23 -0.88
CA THR A 92 -13.04 12.00 -0.24
C THR A 92 -12.79 11.57 1.22
N ARG A 93 -13.77 10.88 1.83
CA ARG A 93 -13.67 10.39 3.21
C ARG A 93 -12.95 9.04 3.31
N LYS A 94 -12.75 8.34 2.20
CA LYS A 94 -12.03 7.05 2.17
C LYS A 94 -10.56 7.27 2.51
N VAL A 95 -10.07 6.58 3.52
CA VAL A 95 -8.71 6.79 4.02
C VAL A 95 -8.12 5.51 4.64
N GLY A 96 -6.83 5.55 4.98
CA GLY A 96 -6.11 4.47 5.64
C GLY A 96 -5.54 3.44 4.65
N VAL A 97 -4.94 2.37 5.18
CA VAL A 97 -4.24 1.35 4.38
C VAL A 97 -5.18 0.64 3.39
N VAL A 98 -6.43 0.39 3.79
CA VAL A 98 -7.46 -0.19 2.92
C VAL A 98 -7.69 0.67 1.67
N HIS A 99 -7.72 1.99 1.83
CA HIS A 99 -7.83 2.91 0.71
C HIS A 99 -6.58 2.90 -0.19
N VAL A 100 -5.38 2.80 0.39
CA VAL A 100 -4.14 2.65 -0.38
C VAL A 100 -4.19 1.40 -1.27
N LEU A 101 -4.59 0.26 -0.70
CA LEU A 101 -4.71 -1.00 -1.45
C LEU A 101 -5.80 -0.93 -2.52
N GLU A 102 -6.96 -0.33 -2.23
CA GLU A 102 -8.02 -0.06 -3.21
C GLU A 102 -7.46 0.74 -4.40
N ARG A 103 -6.75 1.84 -4.14
CA ARG A 103 -6.20 2.70 -5.19
C ARG A 103 -5.08 2.01 -5.97
N LEU A 104 -4.25 1.18 -5.34
CA LEU A 104 -3.25 0.38 -6.04
C LEU A 104 -3.88 -0.66 -6.97
N SER A 105 -4.94 -1.33 -6.55
CA SER A 105 -5.55 -2.40 -7.34
C SER A 105 -6.43 -1.90 -8.49
N TYR A 106 -7.24 -0.87 -8.24
CA TYR A 106 -8.26 -0.42 -9.18
C TYR A 106 -7.95 0.91 -9.85
N HIS A 107 -6.97 1.65 -9.35
CA HIS A 107 -6.66 3.01 -9.82
C HIS A 107 -5.16 3.26 -10.01
N GLN A 108 -4.39 2.20 -10.24
CA GLN A 108 -2.95 2.24 -10.54
C GLN A 108 -2.10 3.03 -9.53
N GLY A 109 -2.54 3.11 -8.28
CA GLY A 109 -1.84 3.86 -7.24
C GLY A 109 -1.99 5.38 -7.34
N HIS A 110 -2.97 5.90 -8.08
CA HIS A 110 -3.31 7.33 -8.05
C HIS A 110 -4.00 7.65 -6.72
N LEU A 111 -3.39 8.38 -5.79
CA LEU A 111 -4.03 8.81 -4.55
C LEU A 111 -4.42 10.30 -4.62
N PRO A 112 -5.67 10.68 -4.31
CA PRO A 112 -6.07 12.09 -4.33
C PRO A 112 -5.52 12.89 -3.14
N ALA A 113 -5.06 14.11 -3.38
CA ALA A 113 -4.57 15.01 -2.32
C ALA A 113 -5.63 15.34 -1.25
N LYS A 114 -6.92 15.38 -1.62
CA LYS A 114 -8.00 15.63 -0.66
C LYS A 114 -8.09 14.51 0.39
N ASN A 115 -7.94 13.25 0.00
CA ASN A 115 -7.97 12.10 0.91
C ASN A 115 -6.75 12.11 1.85
N MET A 116 -5.59 12.57 1.37
CA MET A 116 -4.39 12.79 2.19
C MET A 116 -4.66 13.84 3.29
N LEU A 117 -5.24 14.99 2.96
CA LEU A 117 -5.58 16.03 3.94
C LEU A 117 -6.61 15.54 4.96
N VAL A 118 -7.63 14.82 4.51
CA VAL A 118 -8.63 14.21 5.40
C VAL A 118 -7.97 13.22 6.37
N GLN A 119 -7.05 12.39 5.89
CA GLN A 119 -6.32 11.48 6.76
C GLN A 119 -5.43 12.22 7.76
N PHE A 120 -4.72 13.25 7.31
CA PHE A 120 -3.80 14.02 8.13
C PHE A 120 -4.54 14.65 9.32
N PHE A 121 -5.57 15.46 9.04
CA PHE A 121 -6.30 16.15 10.10
C PHE A 121 -7.21 15.22 10.90
N GLY A 122 -7.90 14.28 10.23
CA GLY A 122 -8.78 13.33 10.90
C GLY A 122 -8.03 12.47 11.91
N ALA A 123 -6.88 11.91 11.52
CA ALA A 123 -6.07 11.10 12.42
C ALA A 123 -5.39 11.93 13.51
N ALA A 124 -4.94 13.16 13.20
CA ALA A 124 -4.40 14.06 14.23
C ALA A 124 -5.45 14.34 15.31
N ILE A 125 -6.69 14.67 14.94
CA ILE A 125 -7.77 14.89 15.91
C ILE A 125 -8.03 13.63 16.74
N ALA A 126 -8.11 12.46 16.11
CA ALA A 126 -8.36 11.21 16.83
C ALA A 126 -7.27 10.91 17.88
N LEU A 127 -5.99 11.13 17.53
CA LEU A 127 -4.85 10.91 18.40
C LEU A 127 -4.74 11.96 19.52
N LEU A 128 -4.89 13.24 19.18
CA LEU A 128 -4.90 14.35 20.16
C LEU A 128 -6.01 14.20 21.21
N THR A 129 -7.12 13.57 20.84
CA THR A 129 -8.26 13.34 21.73
C THR A 129 -8.23 11.99 22.43
N GLY A 130 -7.15 11.21 22.27
CA GLY A 130 -6.94 9.96 22.99
C GLY A 130 -7.83 8.81 22.53
N HIS A 131 -8.34 8.81 21.29
CA HIS A 131 -9.01 7.63 20.74
C HIS A 131 -8.06 6.42 20.78
N ALA A 132 -8.62 5.23 21.04
CA ALA A 132 -7.87 3.98 21.07
C ALA A 132 -7.50 3.52 19.64
N VAL A 133 -6.57 4.24 19.00
CA VAL A 133 -6.09 4.03 17.63
C VAL A 133 -4.59 4.34 17.54
N GLY A 134 -3.91 3.76 16.56
CA GLY A 134 -2.49 4.04 16.28
C GLY A 134 -2.27 5.10 15.20
N ARG A 135 -1.07 5.69 15.15
CA ARG A 135 -0.69 6.68 14.12
C ARG A 135 -0.20 6.07 12.80
N GLU A 136 0.10 4.77 12.82
CA GLU A 136 0.79 4.08 11.72
C GLU A 136 0.00 3.88 10.44
N GLY A 137 -1.28 3.51 10.58
CA GLY A 137 -2.19 3.42 9.43
C GLY A 137 -2.31 4.76 8.70
N PRO A 138 -2.52 5.88 9.43
CA PRO A 138 -2.38 7.22 8.88
C PRO A 138 -1.04 7.49 8.23
N ALA A 139 0.08 7.18 8.88
CA ALA A 139 1.40 7.40 8.32
C ALA A 139 1.57 6.69 6.97
N ILE A 140 1.18 5.42 6.88
CA ILE A 140 1.22 4.63 5.63
C ILE A 140 0.42 5.30 4.52
N HIS A 141 -0.80 5.78 4.81
CA HIS A 141 -1.62 6.48 3.81
C HIS A 141 -0.98 7.82 3.38
N LEU A 142 -0.46 8.60 4.32
CA LEU A 142 0.21 9.87 4.01
C LEU A 142 1.47 9.65 3.15
N GLY A 143 2.29 8.65 3.48
CA GLY A 143 3.45 8.27 2.69
C GLY A 143 3.08 7.80 1.28
N ALA A 144 2.12 6.89 1.17
CA ALA A 144 1.57 6.44 -0.10
C ALA A 144 1.10 7.62 -0.97
N ALA A 145 0.37 8.56 -0.37
CA ALA A 145 -0.11 9.76 -1.04
C ALA A 145 1.04 10.67 -1.50
N CYS A 146 2.09 10.86 -0.68
CA CYS A 146 3.27 11.65 -1.08
C CYS A 146 3.95 11.07 -2.33
N GLY A 147 4.25 9.76 -2.32
CA GLY A 147 4.83 9.09 -3.48
C GLY A 147 3.95 9.16 -4.72
N SER A 148 2.64 8.96 -4.54
CA SER A 148 1.67 9.06 -5.62
C SER A 148 1.55 10.48 -6.21
N LEU A 149 1.49 11.50 -5.36
CA LEU A 149 1.34 12.89 -5.80
C LEU A 149 2.57 13.41 -6.53
N ILE A 150 3.77 12.99 -6.12
CA ILE A 150 5.01 13.23 -6.87
C ILE A 150 4.88 12.62 -8.27
N GLY A 151 4.53 11.34 -8.37
CA GLY A 151 4.39 10.66 -9.64
C GLY A 151 3.30 11.24 -10.54
N GLN A 152 2.17 11.65 -9.98
CA GLN A 152 1.08 12.33 -10.69
C GLN A 152 1.49 13.72 -11.19
N GLY A 153 2.16 14.52 -10.35
CA GLY A 153 2.64 15.85 -10.72
C GLY A 153 3.66 15.81 -11.87
N LEU A 154 4.55 14.81 -11.85
CA LEU A 154 5.51 14.53 -12.92
C LEU A 154 4.89 13.74 -14.08
N ARG A 155 3.61 13.34 -13.96
CA ARG A 155 2.85 12.55 -14.91
C ARG A 155 3.61 11.29 -15.36
N LEU A 156 4.16 10.55 -14.41
CA LEU A 156 4.94 9.34 -14.66
C LEU A 156 4.06 8.19 -15.18
N PRO A 157 4.67 7.18 -15.83
CA PRO A 157 4.00 5.92 -16.14
C PRO A 157 3.39 5.26 -14.90
N ASN A 158 2.26 4.58 -15.08
CA ASN A 158 1.49 3.97 -13.99
C ASN A 158 2.27 2.86 -13.26
N ASN A 159 3.17 2.14 -13.95
CA ASN A 159 4.05 1.15 -13.32
C ASN A 159 5.01 1.81 -12.32
N SER A 160 5.63 2.94 -12.67
CA SER A 160 6.51 3.69 -11.76
C SER A 160 5.72 4.36 -10.62
N LEU A 161 4.50 4.81 -10.90
CA LEU A 161 3.62 5.40 -9.89
C LEU A 161 3.30 4.41 -8.76
N ARG A 162 2.98 3.15 -9.10
CA ARG A 162 2.75 2.06 -8.12
C ARG A 162 3.98 1.84 -7.24
N LEU A 163 5.17 1.85 -7.83
CA LEU A 163 6.43 1.72 -7.09
C LEU A 163 6.69 2.92 -6.17
N LEU A 164 6.35 4.14 -6.61
CA LEU A 164 6.49 5.34 -5.77
C LEU A 164 5.55 5.34 -4.56
N VAL A 165 4.34 4.81 -4.70
CA VAL A 165 3.45 4.55 -3.57
C VAL A 165 4.16 3.64 -2.54
N GLY A 166 4.77 2.55 -2.99
CA GLY A 166 5.57 1.67 -2.12
C GLY A 166 6.76 2.38 -1.45
N CYS A 167 7.50 3.20 -2.20
CA CYS A 167 8.59 4.03 -1.66
C CYS A 167 8.10 4.96 -0.54
N GLY A 168 6.95 5.62 -0.77
CA GLY A 168 6.34 6.51 0.22
C GLY A 168 5.85 5.77 1.47
N VAL A 169 5.28 4.56 1.31
CA VAL A 169 4.92 3.72 2.47
C VAL A 169 6.14 3.32 3.29
N ALA A 170 7.21 2.83 2.64
CA ALA A 170 8.42 2.42 3.36
C ALA A 170 9.04 3.60 4.11
N ALA A 171 9.12 4.76 3.46
CA ALA A 171 9.54 6.02 4.07
C ALA A 171 8.68 6.41 5.27
N ALA A 172 7.36 6.29 5.17
CA ALA A 172 6.46 6.66 6.25
C ALA A 172 6.58 5.75 7.48
N ILE A 173 6.69 4.43 7.28
CA ILE A 173 6.90 3.49 8.40
C ILE A 173 8.26 3.74 9.04
N SER A 174 9.30 3.90 8.23
CA SER A 174 10.63 4.25 8.70
C SER A 174 10.62 5.53 9.52
N ALA A 175 9.90 6.56 9.07
CA ALA A 175 9.80 7.82 9.78
C ALA A 175 8.94 7.75 11.07
N ALA A 176 7.92 6.90 11.08
CA ALA A 176 7.03 6.74 12.23
C ALA A 176 7.67 5.98 13.39
N PHE A 177 8.56 5.03 13.08
CA PHE A 177 9.13 4.10 14.04
C PHE A 177 10.66 4.12 14.17
N ASN A 178 11.36 4.86 13.31
CA ASN A 178 12.81 4.75 13.18
C ASN A 178 13.28 3.34 12.74
N THR A 179 12.44 2.61 11.98
CA THR A 179 12.66 1.21 11.56
C THR A 179 12.73 1.07 10.02
N PRO A 180 13.89 1.39 9.40
CA PRO A 180 14.02 1.42 7.95
C PRO A 180 13.84 0.06 7.28
N LEU A 181 14.35 -1.03 7.85
CA LEU A 181 14.20 -2.36 7.25
C LEU A 181 12.75 -2.84 7.36
N ALA A 182 12.10 -2.62 8.51
CA ALA A 182 10.72 -2.97 8.71
C ALA A 182 9.80 -2.24 7.72
N GLY A 183 10.07 -0.95 7.47
CA GLY A 183 9.34 -0.17 6.46
C GLY A 183 9.45 -0.74 5.05
N VAL A 184 10.65 -1.16 4.63
CA VAL A 184 10.87 -1.77 3.31
C VAL A 184 10.12 -3.09 3.20
N ILE A 185 10.31 -4.00 4.16
CA ILE A 185 9.68 -5.32 4.11
C ILE A 185 8.16 -5.19 4.19
N PHE A 186 7.63 -4.28 5.01
CA PHE A 186 6.20 -4.01 5.05
C PHE A 186 5.66 -3.51 3.70
N ALA A 187 6.35 -2.56 3.05
CA ALA A 187 5.93 -2.08 1.74
C ALA A 187 5.91 -3.21 0.70
N MET A 188 6.88 -4.11 0.73
CA MET A 188 6.98 -5.24 -0.20
C MET A 188 5.98 -6.35 0.11
N GLU A 189 5.78 -6.71 1.37
CA GLU A 189 4.94 -7.83 1.80
C GLU A 189 3.45 -7.48 1.90
N VAL A 190 3.12 -6.27 2.36
CA VAL A 190 1.74 -5.86 2.68
C VAL A 190 1.11 -5.01 1.59
N ILE A 191 1.88 -4.10 0.97
CA ILE A 191 1.33 -3.09 0.06
C ILE A 191 1.51 -3.47 -1.40
N LEU A 192 2.75 -3.72 -1.81
CA LEU A 192 3.07 -4.12 -3.18
C LEU A 192 2.76 -5.61 -3.39
N MET A 193 2.99 -6.45 -2.38
CA MET A 193 2.87 -7.92 -2.43
C MET A 193 3.74 -8.53 -3.54
N GLU A 194 4.90 -7.92 -3.79
CA GLU A 194 5.78 -8.23 -4.90
C GLU A 194 7.24 -8.01 -4.51
N TYR A 195 8.09 -9.03 -4.72
CA TYR A 195 9.53 -8.94 -4.50
C TYR A 195 10.26 -8.89 -5.84
N THR A 196 10.86 -7.75 -6.16
CA THR A 196 11.81 -7.63 -7.27
C THR A 196 13.03 -6.85 -6.81
N VAL A 197 14.22 -7.28 -7.23
CA VAL A 197 15.48 -6.60 -6.88
C VAL A 197 15.45 -5.14 -7.35
N ILE A 198 14.88 -4.88 -8.52
CA ILE A 198 14.81 -3.54 -9.12
C ILE A 198 13.84 -2.62 -8.36
N GLY A 199 12.71 -3.15 -7.87
CA GLY A 199 11.79 -2.40 -7.01
C GLY A 199 12.33 -2.20 -5.59
N PHE A 200 13.17 -3.13 -5.10
CA PHE A 200 13.70 -3.10 -3.74
C PHE A 200 14.62 -1.91 -3.49
N THR A 201 15.55 -1.61 -4.40
CA THR A 201 16.53 -0.51 -4.22
C THR A 201 15.90 0.87 -4.00
N PRO A 202 14.98 1.38 -4.85
CA PRO A 202 14.37 2.69 -4.63
C PRO A 202 13.52 2.76 -3.36
N VAL A 203 12.86 1.66 -2.99
CA VAL A 203 12.09 1.55 -1.73
C VAL A 203 13.02 1.61 -0.52
N LEU A 204 14.16 0.91 -0.57
CA LEU A 204 15.20 0.95 0.46
C LEU A 204 15.76 2.36 0.62
N VAL A 205 16.13 3.02 -0.48
CA VAL A 205 16.67 4.38 -0.45
C VAL A 205 15.65 5.37 0.11
N ALA A 206 14.38 5.26 -0.26
CA ALA A 206 13.30 6.09 0.29
C ALA A 206 13.17 5.92 1.82
N SER A 207 13.20 4.67 2.28
CA SER A 207 13.15 4.31 3.70
C SER A 207 14.33 4.92 4.46
N VAL A 208 15.57 4.69 3.99
CA VAL A 208 16.79 5.24 4.62
C VAL A 208 16.78 6.76 4.65
N THR A 209 16.34 7.42 3.57
CA THR A 209 16.24 8.90 3.52
C THR A 209 15.30 9.44 4.60
N ALA A 210 14.15 8.80 4.79
CA ALA A 210 13.19 9.21 5.82
C ALA A 210 13.69 8.91 7.24
N ALA A 211 14.33 7.76 7.46
CA ALA A 211 14.98 7.44 8.74
C ALA A 211 16.05 8.46 9.10
N LEU A 212 16.92 8.85 8.16
CA LEU A 212 17.95 9.86 8.39
C LEU A 212 17.34 11.19 8.85
N LEU A 213 16.26 11.63 8.18
CA LEU A 213 15.56 12.86 8.54
C LEU A 213 15.01 12.80 9.96
N ILE A 214 14.37 11.70 10.34
CA ILE A 214 13.79 11.55 11.69
C ILE A 214 14.87 11.43 12.76
N ARG A 215 15.99 10.73 12.47
CA ARG A 215 17.12 10.61 13.41
C ARG A 215 17.81 11.93 13.70
N VAL A 216 17.84 12.85 12.73
CA VAL A 216 18.35 14.21 12.96
C VAL A 216 17.46 14.97 13.96
N THR A 217 16.15 14.70 13.98
CA THR A 217 15.20 15.39 14.85
C THR A 217 14.99 14.75 16.23
N TYR A 218 14.92 13.41 16.31
CA TYR A 218 14.57 12.66 17.52
C TYR A 218 15.71 11.78 18.06
N GLY A 219 16.86 11.75 17.40
CA GLY A 219 17.97 10.87 17.76
C GLY A 219 17.88 9.47 17.16
N ALA A 220 18.90 8.65 17.43
CA ALA A 220 19.08 7.33 16.81
C ALA A 220 18.58 6.16 17.67
N GLU A 221 17.99 6.43 18.83
CA GLU A 221 17.55 5.39 19.77
C GLU A 221 16.35 4.61 19.24
N SER A 222 16.28 3.33 19.65
CA SER A 222 15.13 2.47 19.36
C SER A 222 13.89 2.95 20.10
N ALA A 223 12.72 2.62 19.56
CA ALA A 223 11.44 3.00 20.17
C ALA A 223 11.26 2.44 21.60
N PHE A 224 11.88 1.29 21.90
CA PHE A 224 11.86 0.68 23.24
C PHE A 224 13.27 0.43 23.74
N THR A 225 13.57 0.86 24.97
CA THR A 225 14.81 0.54 25.67
C THR A 225 14.63 -0.77 26.44
N ILE A 226 15.18 -1.86 25.92
CA ILE A 226 14.95 -3.20 26.45
C ILE A 226 16.28 -3.81 26.90
N PRO A 227 16.34 -4.51 28.05
CA PRO A 227 17.49 -5.33 28.40
C PRO A 227 17.77 -6.37 27.30
N ALA A 228 19.01 -6.83 27.20
CA ALA A 228 19.35 -7.95 26.31
C ALA A 228 18.68 -9.23 26.82
N LEU A 229 17.46 -9.48 26.34
CA LEU A 229 16.65 -10.65 26.67
C LEU A 229 16.91 -11.77 25.66
N GLN A 230 17.06 -12.99 26.16
CA GLN A 230 17.31 -14.17 25.34
C GLN A 230 16.52 -15.34 25.89
N ILE A 231 16.25 -16.33 25.05
CA ILE A 231 15.69 -17.60 25.50
C ILE A 231 16.67 -18.25 26.49
N GLN A 232 16.18 -18.58 27.69
CA GLN A 232 17.03 -19.18 28.73
C GLN A 232 17.13 -20.69 28.57
N SER A 233 16.03 -21.34 28.16
CA SER A 233 16.00 -22.78 27.97
C SER A 233 15.19 -23.21 26.74
N LEU A 234 15.67 -24.25 26.05
CA LEU A 234 14.91 -24.89 24.96
C LEU A 234 13.61 -25.57 25.46
N SER A 235 13.48 -25.82 26.77
CA SER A 235 12.22 -26.26 27.36
C SER A 235 11.11 -25.21 27.27
N GLU A 236 11.43 -23.96 26.91
CA GLU A 236 10.45 -22.89 26.70
C GLU A 236 9.75 -22.97 25.33
N VAL A 237 10.28 -23.74 24.38
CA VAL A 237 9.75 -23.86 23.01
C VAL A 237 8.26 -24.23 22.96
N PRO A 238 7.74 -25.19 23.75
CA PRO A 238 6.29 -25.47 23.79
C PRO A 238 5.45 -24.26 24.23
N PHE A 239 5.95 -23.45 25.17
CA PHE A 239 5.25 -22.26 25.65
C PHE A 239 5.28 -21.14 24.59
N VAL A 240 6.38 -21.00 23.85
CA VAL A 240 6.49 -20.10 22.70
C VAL A 240 5.47 -20.46 21.61
N ILE A 241 5.31 -21.76 21.30
CA ILE A 241 4.28 -22.25 20.36
C ILE A 241 2.88 -21.93 20.88
N LEU A 242 2.62 -22.21 22.17
CA LEU A 242 1.33 -21.94 22.80
C LEU A 242 0.97 -20.44 22.75
N LEU A 243 1.94 -19.55 23.01
CA LEU A 243 1.75 -18.11 22.89
C LEU A 243 1.36 -17.71 21.46
N GLY A 244 1.98 -18.31 20.44
CA GLY A 244 1.61 -18.09 19.04
C GLY A 244 0.15 -18.47 18.75
N ILE A 245 -0.32 -19.59 19.29
CA ILE A 245 -1.72 -20.04 19.16
C ILE A 245 -2.68 -19.06 19.85
N ILE A 246 -2.33 -18.60 21.06
CA ILE A 246 -3.13 -17.60 21.80
C ILE A 246 -3.21 -16.29 21.01
N CYS A 247 -2.09 -15.81 20.48
CA CYS A 247 -2.06 -14.61 19.64
C CYS A 247 -2.90 -14.78 18.37
N ALA A 248 -2.90 -15.96 17.74
CA ALA A 248 -3.76 -16.24 16.59
C ALA A 248 -5.26 -16.18 16.95
N LEU A 249 -5.64 -16.72 18.12
CA LEU A 249 -7.03 -16.65 18.60
C LEU A 249 -7.46 -15.20 18.85
N LEU A 250 -6.60 -14.41 19.50
CA LEU A 250 -6.83 -12.98 19.74
C LEU A 250 -6.93 -12.21 18.42
N ALA A 251 -6.02 -12.45 17.48
CA ALA A 251 -6.04 -11.86 16.13
C ALA A 251 -7.33 -12.21 15.39
N ALA A 252 -7.77 -13.47 15.45
CA ALA A 252 -8.99 -13.92 14.80
C ALA A 252 -10.22 -13.19 15.33
N GLY A 253 -10.32 -13.07 16.66
CA GLY A 253 -11.39 -12.31 17.30
C GLY A 253 -11.34 -10.82 16.96
N PHE A 254 -10.16 -10.20 16.98
CA PHE A 254 -9.96 -8.80 16.62
C PHE A 254 -10.46 -8.51 15.20
N ILE A 255 -10.06 -9.34 14.22
CA ILE A 255 -10.51 -9.23 12.83
C ILE A 255 -12.04 -9.40 12.75
N ARG A 256 -12.61 -10.41 13.40
CA ARG A 256 -14.08 -10.63 13.38
C ARG A 256 -14.85 -9.45 13.93
N ILE A 257 -14.44 -8.93 15.08
CA ILE A 257 -15.11 -7.79 15.72
C ILE A 257 -15.06 -6.57 14.82
N MET A 258 -13.89 -6.26 14.23
CA MET A 258 -13.75 -5.10 13.34
C MET A 258 -14.65 -5.23 12.10
N ILE A 259 -14.59 -6.38 11.42
CA ILE A 259 -15.36 -6.62 10.20
C ILE A 259 -16.87 -6.67 10.49
N GLN A 260 -17.27 -7.29 11.60
CA GLN A 260 -18.66 -7.35 12.00
C GLN A 260 -19.20 -5.96 12.34
N THR A 261 -18.42 -5.13 13.04
CA THR A 261 -18.78 -3.73 13.34
C THR A 261 -18.94 -2.93 12.06
N GLN A 262 -17.97 -3.05 11.14
CA GLN A 262 -17.99 -2.36 9.84
C GLN A 262 -19.24 -2.72 9.01
N LYS A 263 -19.69 -3.98 9.04
CA LYS A 263 -20.84 -4.47 8.27
C LYS A 263 -22.19 -4.22 8.94
N SER A 264 -22.29 -4.44 10.25
CA SER A 264 -23.57 -4.47 10.96
C SER A 264 -24.09 -3.08 11.28
N VAL A 265 -23.20 -2.10 11.39
CA VAL A 265 -23.58 -0.74 11.77
C VAL A 265 -23.89 0.09 10.52
N SER A 266 -25.18 0.20 10.20
CA SER A 266 -25.69 1.06 9.11
C SER A 266 -26.02 2.49 9.56
N TRP A 267 -25.63 2.88 10.77
CA TRP A 267 -25.95 4.19 11.35
C TRP A 267 -25.34 5.37 10.57
N PRO A 268 -25.94 6.57 10.68
CA PRO A 268 -25.35 7.80 10.15
C PRO A 268 -23.94 8.04 10.73
N MET A 269 -23.06 8.65 9.94
CA MET A 269 -21.66 8.90 10.30
C MET A 269 -21.50 9.57 11.67
N GLY A 270 -22.29 10.61 11.96
CA GLY A 270 -22.22 11.32 13.23
C GLY A 270 -22.50 10.41 14.44
N VAL A 271 -23.47 9.50 14.32
CA VAL A 271 -23.79 8.52 15.38
C VAL A 271 -22.64 7.53 15.56
N LYS A 272 -22.07 7.02 14.46
CA LYS A 272 -20.93 6.09 14.53
C LYS A 272 -19.74 6.70 15.27
N LEU A 273 -19.36 7.92 14.91
CA LEU A 273 -18.24 8.62 15.53
C LEU A 273 -18.53 8.93 17.00
N LEU A 274 -19.71 9.45 17.32
CA LEU A 274 -20.09 9.73 18.71
C LEU A 274 -20.10 8.48 19.59
N VAL A 275 -20.57 7.35 19.08
CA VAL A 275 -20.52 6.06 19.80
C VAL A 275 -19.07 5.64 20.03
N ALA A 276 -18.18 5.79 19.03
CA ALA A 276 -16.77 5.46 19.17
C ALA A 276 -16.07 6.29 20.26
N GLY A 277 -16.30 7.62 20.27
CA GLY A 277 -15.78 8.51 21.30
C GLY A 277 -16.35 8.21 22.68
N THR A 278 -17.67 8.01 22.78
CA THR A 278 -18.33 7.66 24.06
C THR A 278 -17.82 6.34 24.61
N LEU A 279 -17.69 5.31 23.77
CA LEU A 279 -17.18 4.01 24.18
C LEU A 279 -15.73 4.10 24.67
N THR A 280 -14.89 4.88 23.98
CA THR A 280 -13.50 5.12 24.42
C THR A 280 -13.47 5.84 25.76
N GLY A 281 -14.25 6.90 25.93
CA GLY A 281 -14.35 7.64 27.19
C GLY A 281 -14.81 6.78 28.36
N LEU A 282 -15.82 5.92 28.16
CA LEU A 282 -16.33 5.02 29.20
C LEU A 282 -15.30 3.98 29.64
N VAL A 283 -14.56 3.39 28.69
CA VAL A 283 -13.48 2.44 29.01
C VAL A 283 -12.34 3.14 29.74
N ALA A 284 -12.01 4.38 29.36
CA ALA A 284 -10.95 5.18 29.96
C ALA A 284 -11.19 5.58 31.43
N ILE A 285 -12.43 5.47 31.94
CA ILE A 285 -12.72 5.65 33.37
C ILE A 285 -11.99 4.59 34.20
N TRP A 286 -11.96 3.35 33.71
CA TRP A 286 -11.41 2.19 34.42
C TRP A 286 -9.98 1.86 33.97
N TYR A 287 -9.72 1.99 32.67
CA TYR A 287 -8.45 1.64 32.04
C TYR A 287 -7.94 2.79 31.17
N PRO A 288 -7.44 3.88 31.78
CA PRO A 288 -6.94 5.05 31.04
C PRO A 288 -5.75 4.74 30.13
N GLN A 289 -4.95 3.70 30.44
CA GLN A 289 -3.82 3.18 29.62
C GLN A 289 -4.24 2.80 28.18
N VAL A 290 -5.55 2.66 27.94
CA VAL A 290 -6.12 2.31 26.65
C VAL A 290 -6.23 3.53 25.72
N MET A 291 -6.16 4.75 26.25
CA MET A 291 -6.17 5.98 25.47
C MET A 291 -4.85 6.17 24.70
N GLY A 292 -4.93 6.85 23.56
CA GLY A 292 -3.74 7.17 22.76
C GLY A 292 -3.04 5.95 22.18
N LEU A 293 -1.73 6.10 21.94
CA LEU A 293 -0.87 5.09 21.31
C LEU A 293 -0.64 3.90 22.25
N GLY A 294 -0.31 4.17 23.51
CA GLY A 294 -0.05 3.18 24.57
C GLY A 294 1.36 2.60 24.52
N TYR A 295 2.35 3.33 23.97
CA TYR A 295 3.74 2.88 23.97
C TYR A 295 4.39 3.02 25.34
N ASP A 296 3.97 3.98 26.15
CA ASP A 296 4.26 4.06 27.58
C ASP A 296 3.90 2.76 28.32
N THR A 297 2.67 2.28 28.13
CA THR A 297 2.19 1.03 28.72
C THR A 297 2.99 -0.15 28.18
N VAL A 298 3.25 -0.21 26.86
CA VAL A 298 4.07 -1.28 26.28
C VAL A 298 5.48 -1.27 26.88
N SER A 299 6.08 -0.10 27.08
CA SER A 299 7.38 0.05 27.73
C SER A 299 7.35 -0.50 29.18
N ASP A 300 6.34 -0.17 29.96
CA ASP A 300 6.17 -0.66 31.33
C ASP A 300 5.96 -2.17 31.39
N VAL A 301 5.18 -2.71 30.44
CA VAL A 301 4.97 -4.16 30.29
C VAL A 301 6.28 -4.87 29.92
N LEU A 302 7.08 -4.30 29.02
CA LEU A 302 8.37 -4.85 28.61
C LEU A 302 9.39 -4.85 29.75
N GLN A 303 9.29 -3.90 30.68
CA GLN A 303 10.11 -3.83 31.89
C GLN A 303 9.63 -4.79 32.99
N GLY A 304 8.44 -5.38 32.84
CA GLY A 304 7.87 -6.30 33.84
C GLY A 304 7.21 -5.61 35.03
N ASN A 305 6.87 -4.32 34.89
CA ASN A 305 6.33 -3.49 35.98
C ASN A 305 4.81 -3.67 36.18
N ALA A 306 4.14 -4.50 35.36
CA ALA A 306 2.69 -4.65 35.36
C ALA A 306 2.22 -5.99 35.95
N GLY A 307 1.26 -5.91 36.87
CA GLY A 307 0.64 -7.09 37.48
C GLY A 307 -0.40 -7.79 36.60
N LEU A 308 -0.61 -9.08 36.82
CA LEU A 308 -1.52 -9.91 36.00
C LEU A 308 -2.96 -9.37 35.91
N THR A 309 -3.52 -8.87 37.01
CA THR A 309 -4.89 -8.32 37.04
C THR A 309 -5.03 -7.09 36.15
N LEU A 310 -4.02 -6.20 36.16
CA LEU A 310 -4.00 -5.03 35.29
C LEU A 310 -3.86 -5.47 33.83
N LEU A 311 -2.90 -6.35 33.53
CA LEU A 311 -2.69 -6.87 32.17
C LEU A 311 -3.93 -7.54 31.59
N ALA A 312 -4.65 -8.36 32.38
CA ALA A 312 -5.89 -8.98 31.94
C ALA A 312 -6.98 -7.94 31.59
N GLY A 313 -7.11 -6.90 32.43
CA GLY A 313 -8.03 -5.78 32.19
C GLY A 313 -7.67 -4.98 30.92
N LEU A 314 -6.40 -4.60 30.78
CA LEU A 314 -5.88 -3.87 29.61
C LEU A 314 -6.02 -4.67 28.32
N LEU A 315 -5.71 -5.96 28.37
CA LEU A 315 -5.86 -6.87 27.25
C LEU A 315 -7.31 -6.87 26.76
N PHE A 316 -8.26 -7.16 27.65
CA PHE A 316 -9.67 -7.23 27.30
C PHE A 316 -10.19 -5.87 26.80
N ALA A 317 -9.84 -4.78 27.48
CA ALA A 317 -10.26 -3.43 27.15
C ALA A 317 -9.75 -3.00 25.76
N LYS A 318 -8.44 -3.05 25.51
CA LYS A 318 -7.87 -2.62 24.21
C LYS A 318 -8.25 -3.56 23.07
N TRP A 319 -8.30 -4.88 23.32
CA TRP A 319 -8.67 -5.90 22.33
C TRP A 319 -10.12 -5.75 21.85
N LEU A 320 -11.04 -5.38 22.73
CA LEU A 320 -12.44 -5.15 22.37
C LEU A 320 -12.68 -3.75 21.80
N LEU A 321 -12.12 -2.71 22.43
CA LEU A 321 -12.39 -1.31 22.09
C LEU A 321 -11.85 -0.94 20.71
N THR A 322 -10.57 -1.19 20.45
CA THR A 322 -9.89 -0.75 19.23
C THR A 322 -10.58 -1.22 17.93
N PRO A 323 -10.90 -2.51 17.73
CA PRO A 323 -11.53 -2.95 16.48
C PRO A 323 -12.95 -2.39 16.31
N ILE A 324 -13.67 -2.10 17.41
CA ILE A 324 -14.98 -1.45 17.36
C ILE A 324 -14.83 0.01 16.94
N VAL A 325 -13.93 0.77 17.58
CA VAL A 325 -13.66 2.18 17.27
C VAL A 325 -13.22 2.37 15.81
N LEU A 326 -12.32 1.51 15.32
CA LEU A 326 -11.90 1.50 13.92
C LEU A 326 -13.02 1.05 12.98
N GLY A 327 -13.80 0.03 13.36
CA GLY A 327 -14.96 -0.45 12.59
C GLY A 327 -16.09 0.59 12.46
N LEU A 328 -16.22 1.49 13.43
CA LEU A 328 -17.13 2.65 13.40
C LEU A 328 -16.63 3.78 12.49
N GLY A 329 -15.38 3.73 12.04
CA GLY A 329 -14.84 4.65 11.03
C GLY A 329 -14.04 5.82 11.58
N ILE A 330 -13.53 5.75 12.82
CA ILE A 330 -12.55 6.72 13.31
C ILE A 330 -11.28 6.63 12.44
N PRO A 331 -10.80 7.74 11.86
CA PRO A 331 -9.59 7.75 11.02
C PRO A 331 -8.35 7.47 11.87
N GLY A 332 -7.95 6.21 11.95
CA GLY A 332 -6.83 5.76 12.77
C GLY A 332 -6.19 4.48 12.24
N GLY A 333 -5.08 4.08 12.86
CA GLY A 333 -4.32 2.88 12.53
C GLY A 333 -4.56 1.74 13.51
N LEU A 334 -4.32 0.51 13.06
CA LEU A 334 -4.43 -0.70 13.89
C LEU A 334 -3.09 -1.30 14.31
N ILE A 335 -1.97 -0.92 13.66
CA ILE A 335 -0.66 -1.55 13.87
C ILE A 335 -0.17 -1.34 15.31
N GLY A 336 -0.13 -0.10 15.80
CA GLY A 336 0.21 0.20 17.21
C GLY A 336 -0.65 -0.60 18.22
N PRO A 337 -1.99 -0.55 18.12
CA PRO A 337 -2.86 -1.37 18.97
C PRO A 337 -2.62 -2.88 18.89
N THR A 338 -2.26 -3.43 17.71
CA THR A 338 -1.91 -4.86 17.61
C THR A 338 -0.61 -5.20 18.33
N LEU A 339 0.39 -4.31 18.28
CA LEU A 339 1.62 -4.47 19.06
C LEU A 339 1.31 -4.40 20.56
N TYR A 340 0.49 -3.44 20.99
CA TYR A 340 0.04 -3.32 22.38
C TYR A 340 -0.65 -4.60 22.88
N ILE A 341 -1.65 -5.08 22.14
CA ILE A 341 -2.40 -6.29 22.51
C ILE A 341 -1.46 -7.51 22.59
N GLY A 342 -0.50 -7.61 21.67
CA GLY A 342 0.53 -8.63 21.69
C GLY A 342 1.47 -8.54 22.89
N ALA A 343 1.96 -7.34 23.23
CA ALA A 343 2.83 -7.13 24.38
C ALA A 343 2.13 -7.54 25.68
N VAL A 344 0.91 -7.06 25.88
CA VAL A 344 0.12 -7.33 27.08
C VAL A 344 -0.26 -8.81 27.17
N SER A 345 -0.64 -9.46 26.07
CA SER A 345 -0.96 -10.89 26.08
C SER A 345 0.28 -11.75 26.37
N GLY A 346 1.44 -11.40 25.80
CA GLY A 346 2.70 -12.08 26.06
C GLY A 346 3.16 -11.93 27.51
N ALA A 347 3.06 -10.74 28.07
CA ALA A 347 3.38 -10.51 29.48
C ALA A 347 2.43 -11.24 30.44
N ALA A 348 1.12 -11.18 30.17
CA ALA A 348 0.13 -11.91 30.96
C ALA A 348 0.40 -13.42 30.90
N PHE A 349 0.74 -13.93 29.71
CA PHE A 349 1.11 -15.33 29.53
C PHE A 349 2.35 -15.70 30.34
N ALA A 350 3.41 -14.88 30.34
CA ALA A 350 4.61 -15.12 31.14
C ALA A 350 4.30 -15.28 32.64
N LEU A 351 3.47 -14.38 33.19
CA LEU A 351 3.06 -14.45 34.60
C LEU A 351 2.22 -15.69 34.91
N LEU A 352 1.42 -16.17 33.96
CA LEU A 352 0.62 -17.39 34.12
C LEU A 352 1.47 -18.66 34.06
N ILE A 353 2.50 -18.69 33.23
CA ILE A 353 3.36 -19.87 33.08
C ILE A 353 4.48 -19.94 34.12
N ALA A 354 4.82 -18.82 34.77
CA ALA A 354 5.92 -18.73 35.73
C ALA A 354 5.93 -19.86 36.80
N PRO A 355 4.79 -20.27 37.40
CA PRO A 355 4.76 -21.38 38.35
C PRO A 355 5.13 -22.74 37.75
N TYR A 356 4.98 -22.92 36.44
CA TYR A 356 5.21 -24.19 35.73
C TYR A 356 6.61 -24.29 35.13
N THR A 357 7.31 -23.16 34.98
CA THR A 357 8.63 -23.08 34.33
C THR A 357 9.82 -23.08 35.31
N GLY A 358 9.57 -22.88 36.61
CA GLY A 358 10.62 -22.82 37.64
C GLY A 358 11.59 -21.64 37.45
N GLU A 359 12.82 -21.76 37.97
CA GLU A 359 13.87 -20.71 37.90
C GLU A 359 14.45 -20.49 36.48
N SER A 360 14.09 -21.31 35.49
CA SER A 360 14.61 -21.25 34.11
C SER A 360 13.64 -20.59 33.14
N HIS A 361 12.92 -19.56 33.58
CA HIS A 361 11.97 -18.83 32.74
C HIS A 361 12.60 -17.57 32.14
N SER A 362 12.40 -17.35 30.85
CA SER A 362 12.71 -16.06 30.26
C SER A 362 11.79 -14.99 30.88
N GLY A 363 12.31 -13.78 31.11
CA GLY A 363 11.57 -12.73 31.82
C GLY A 363 10.29 -12.29 31.09
N VAL A 364 9.40 -11.59 31.80
CA VAL A 364 8.10 -11.10 31.28
C VAL A 364 8.26 -10.33 29.97
N GLY A 365 9.27 -9.45 29.89
CA GLY A 365 9.59 -8.69 28.68
C GLY A 365 9.89 -9.56 27.45
N PHE A 366 10.45 -10.75 27.63
CA PHE A 366 10.75 -11.65 26.52
C PHE A 366 9.47 -12.13 25.83
N TYR A 367 8.53 -12.68 26.61
CA TYR A 367 7.25 -13.14 26.07
C TYR A 367 6.39 -11.98 25.55
N ALA A 368 6.45 -10.81 26.19
CA ALA A 368 5.79 -9.60 25.69
C ALA A 368 6.26 -9.25 24.27
N MET A 369 7.57 -9.23 24.02
CA MET A 369 8.12 -8.99 22.68
C MET A 369 7.68 -10.08 21.68
N LEU A 370 7.70 -11.36 22.06
CA LEU A 370 7.19 -12.43 21.18
C LEU A 370 5.73 -12.23 20.82
N GLY A 371 4.91 -11.83 21.80
CA GLY A 371 3.50 -11.51 21.61
C GLY A 371 3.27 -10.33 20.67
N MET A 372 4.08 -9.25 20.76
CA MET A 372 4.04 -8.11 19.83
C MET A 372 4.17 -8.57 18.38
N GLY A 373 5.24 -9.32 18.09
CA GLY A 373 5.51 -9.85 16.77
C GLY A 373 4.42 -10.80 16.29
N ALA A 374 4.00 -11.74 17.15
CA ALA A 374 3.01 -12.75 16.82
C ALA A 374 1.63 -12.16 16.49
N MET A 375 1.16 -11.20 17.29
CA MET A 375 -0.11 -10.50 17.05
C MET A 375 -0.05 -9.68 15.76
N MET A 376 1.02 -8.90 15.55
CA MET A 376 1.22 -8.14 14.31
C MET A 376 1.27 -9.07 13.08
N GLY A 377 2.08 -10.12 13.13
CA GLY A 377 2.24 -11.10 12.05
C GLY A 377 0.94 -11.79 11.69
N ALA A 378 0.15 -12.21 12.69
CA ALA A 378 -1.15 -12.82 12.47
C ALA A 378 -2.17 -11.82 11.87
N VAL A 379 -2.38 -10.66 12.50
CA VAL A 379 -3.41 -9.69 12.05
C VAL A 379 -3.12 -9.15 10.64
N LEU A 380 -1.86 -8.82 10.37
CA LEU A 380 -1.43 -8.30 9.07
C LEU A 380 -1.22 -9.41 8.04
N ASN A 381 -1.06 -10.64 8.52
CA ASN A 381 -0.68 -11.79 7.71
C ASN A 381 0.63 -11.54 6.93
N ALA A 382 1.59 -10.93 7.62
CA ALA A 382 2.88 -10.49 7.09
C ALA A 382 4.02 -10.87 8.06
N PRO A 383 4.43 -12.15 8.07
CA PRO A 383 5.41 -12.68 9.01
C PRO A 383 6.78 -11.97 8.95
N LEU A 384 7.28 -11.65 7.76
CA LEU A 384 8.61 -11.04 7.63
C LEU A 384 8.61 -9.60 8.13
N ALA A 385 7.60 -8.82 7.77
CA ALA A 385 7.42 -7.46 8.24
C ALA A 385 7.31 -7.42 9.78
N ALA A 386 6.57 -8.35 10.38
CA ALA A 386 6.45 -8.44 11.83
C ALA A 386 7.76 -8.83 12.51
N LEU A 387 8.53 -9.77 11.95
CA LEU A 387 9.82 -10.18 12.50
C LEU A 387 10.86 -9.05 12.47
N ILE A 388 10.96 -8.35 11.34
CA ILE A 388 11.90 -7.24 11.19
C ILE A 388 11.46 -6.02 12.02
N ALA A 389 10.16 -5.73 12.09
CA ALA A 389 9.64 -4.70 12.99
C ALA A 389 9.98 -5.02 14.45
N LEU A 390 9.78 -6.27 14.88
CA LEU A 390 10.15 -6.70 16.22
C LEU A 390 11.65 -6.48 16.49
N LEU A 391 12.51 -6.89 15.55
CA LEU A 391 13.95 -6.71 15.67
C LEU A 391 14.35 -5.24 15.80
N GLU A 392 13.88 -4.37 14.91
CA GLU A 392 14.30 -2.95 14.90
C GLU A 392 13.66 -2.14 16.04
N LEU A 393 12.42 -2.45 16.45
CA LEU A 393 11.76 -1.77 17.58
C LEU A 393 12.43 -2.10 18.92
N THR A 394 12.92 -3.34 19.07
CA THR A 394 13.50 -3.84 20.33
C THR A 394 15.02 -3.70 20.38
N GLY A 395 15.69 -3.60 19.23
CA GLY A 395 17.15 -3.57 19.13
C GLY A 395 17.84 -4.87 19.57
N ASN A 396 17.10 -5.99 19.66
CA ASN A 396 17.59 -7.24 20.25
C ASN A 396 17.61 -8.40 19.23
N PRO A 397 18.78 -8.73 18.63
CA PRO A 397 18.91 -9.83 17.68
C PRO A 397 18.63 -11.22 18.26
N ASN A 398 18.75 -11.41 19.58
CA ASN A 398 18.57 -12.71 20.21
C ASN A 398 17.11 -13.19 20.15
N ILE A 399 16.17 -12.29 19.83
CA ILE A 399 14.76 -12.63 19.71
C ILE A 399 14.36 -13.18 18.34
N ILE A 400 15.24 -13.13 17.34
CA ILE A 400 14.90 -13.50 15.96
C ILE A 400 14.38 -14.94 15.89
N PHE A 401 15.09 -15.90 16.51
CA PHE A 401 14.71 -17.30 16.44
C PHE A 401 13.37 -17.60 17.16
N PRO A 402 13.18 -17.26 18.44
CA PRO A 402 11.90 -17.48 19.11
C PRO A 402 10.75 -16.64 18.51
N GLY A 403 11.05 -15.42 18.07
CA GLY A 403 10.11 -14.53 17.40
C GLY A 403 9.59 -15.14 16.11
N MET A 404 10.48 -15.64 15.25
CA MET A 404 10.12 -16.31 14.01
C MET A 404 9.21 -17.52 14.28
N LEU A 405 9.54 -18.36 15.27
CA LEU A 405 8.71 -19.50 15.65
C LEU A 405 7.30 -19.05 16.06
N THR A 406 7.20 -18.08 16.98
CA THR A 406 5.90 -17.58 17.48
C THR A 406 5.06 -16.97 16.37
N ILE A 407 5.68 -16.17 15.49
CA ILE A 407 5.02 -15.47 14.38
C ILE A 407 4.51 -16.46 13.33
N VAL A 408 5.33 -17.46 12.97
CA VAL A 408 4.94 -18.49 12.00
C VAL A 408 3.78 -19.31 12.54
N VAL A 409 3.84 -19.74 13.80
CA VAL A 409 2.73 -20.44 14.46
C VAL A 409 1.47 -19.57 14.43
N ALA A 410 1.55 -18.32 14.88
CA ALA A 410 0.39 -17.44 14.95
C ALA A 410 -0.26 -17.21 13.57
N SER A 411 0.55 -16.92 12.55
CA SER A 411 0.08 -16.64 11.19
C SER A 411 -0.49 -17.88 10.51
N THR A 412 0.16 -19.03 10.71
CA THR A 412 -0.29 -20.33 10.19
C THR A 412 -1.60 -20.74 10.86
N THR A 413 -1.69 -20.62 12.19
CA THR A 413 -2.90 -20.97 12.94
C THR A 413 -4.08 -20.11 12.49
N LEU A 414 -3.89 -18.80 12.30
CA LEU A 414 -4.93 -17.91 11.78
C LEU A 414 -5.41 -18.33 10.39
N ARG A 415 -4.48 -18.61 9.46
CA ARG A 415 -4.83 -19.01 8.08
C ARG A 415 -5.52 -20.37 8.03
N PHE A 416 -4.95 -21.40 8.65
CA PHE A 416 -5.43 -22.78 8.52
C PHE A 416 -6.68 -23.07 9.36
N PHE A 417 -6.71 -22.65 10.62
CA PHE A 417 -7.82 -23.00 11.52
C PHE A 417 -8.98 -22.01 11.47
N PHE A 418 -8.70 -20.71 11.27
CA PHE A 418 -9.75 -19.69 11.24
C PHE A 418 -10.17 -19.27 9.83
N ASN A 419 -9.43 -19.69 8.79
CA ASN A 419 -9.66 -19.35 7.39
C ASN A 419 -9.82 -17.83 7.16
N GLN A 420 -8.98 -17.04 7.82
CA GLN A 420 -9.01 -15.59 7.74
C GLN A 420 -7.81 -15.03 6.98
N PRO A 421 -8.03 -14.21 5.93
CA PRO A 421 -6.95 -13.45 5.30
C PRO A 421 -6.53 -12.28 6.20
N SER A 422 -5.57 -11.47 5.75
CA SER A 422 -5.18 -10.26 6.49
C SER A 422 -6.38 -9.36 6.78
N ILE A 423 -6.26 -8.56 7.83
CA ILE A 423 -7.30 -7.59 8.21
C ILE A 423 -7.65 -6.61 7.08
N PHE A 424 -6.65 -6.19 6.30
CA PHE A 424 -6.85 -5.26 5.19
C PHE A 424 -7.62 -5.90 4.03
N LEU A 425 -7.28 -7.14 3.66
CA LEU A 425 -8.02 -7.89 2.64
C LEU A 425 -9.44 -8.23 3.11
N SER A 426 -9.60 -8.59 4.40
CA SER A 426 -10.91 -8.82 5.01
C SER A 426 -11.78 -7.57 4.96
N SER A 427 -11.21 -6.38 5.20
CA SER A 427 -11.93 -5.11 5.14
C SER A 427 -12.29 -4.69 3.71
N LEU A 428 -11.39 -4.89 2.73
CA LEU A 428 -11.72 -4.70 1.30
C LEU A 428 -12.89 -5.58 0.87
N LYS A 429 -12.84 -6.88 1.21
CA LYS A 429 -13.93 -7.83 0.93
C LYS A 429 -15.23 -7.42 1.61
N ALA A 430 -15.16 -6.88 2.82
CA ALA A 430 -16.33 -6.34 3.52
C ALA A 430 -16.96 -5.12 2.83
N GLN A 431 -16.19 -4.38 2.03
CA GLN A 431 -16.65 -3.26 1.21
C GLN A 431 -17.12 -3.70 -0.19
N GLY A 432 -17.14 -5.00 -0.48
CA GLY A 432 -17.53 -5.54 -1.79
C GLY A 432 -16.45 -5.47 -2.86
N LEU A 433 -15.20 -5.18 -2.48
CA LEU A 433 -14.05 -5.17 -3.40
C LEU A 433 -13.35 -6.53 -3.34
N ASP A 434 -13.35 -7.27 -4.45
CA ASP A 434 -12.66 -8.56 -4.57
C ASP A 434 -11.21 -8.35 -4.99
N TYR A 435 -10.28 -8.54 -4.05
CA TYR A 435 -8.86 -8.45 -4.30
C TYR A 435 -8.33 -9.82 -4.75
N ARG A 436 -8.22 -10.01 -6.07
CA ARG A 436 -7.52 -11.15 -6.67
C ARG A 436 -6.28 -10.66 -7.39
N GLN A 437 -5.10 -11.00 -6.87
CA GLN A 437 -3.84 -10.82 -7.58
C GLN A 437 -3.52 -12.13 -8.29
N GLU A 438 -3.93 -12.24 -9.55
CA GLU A 438 -3.41 -13.31 -10.40
C GLU A 438 -1.95 -12.99 -10.76
N PRO A 439 -1.03 -13.97 -10.75
CA PRO A 439 0.39 -13.75 -11.08
C PRO A 439 0.58 -13.01 -12.42
N LEU A 440 -0.25 -13.32 -13.42
CA LEU A 440 -0.30 -12.64 -14.71
C LEU A 440 -0.58 -11.15 -14.56
N THR A 441 -1.58 -10.80 -13.74
CA THR A 441 -1.98 -9.41 -13.49
C THR A 441 -0.85 -8.60 -12.85
N GLN A 442 -0.09 -9.21 -11.94
CA GLN A 442 1.08 -8.57 -11.33
C GLN A 442 2.17 -8.32 -12.38
N ALA A 443 2.56 -9.34 -13.15
CA ALA A 443 3.59 -9.24 -14.17
C ALA A 443 3.31 -8.14 -15.20
N LEU A 444 2.08 -8.08 -15.72
CA LEU A 444 1.66 -7.07 -16.70
C LEU A 444 1.58 -5.66 -16.13
N SER A 445 1.36 -5.50 -14.82
CA SER A 445 1.31 -4.18 -14.18
C SER A 445 2.69 -3.52 -13.99
N ARG A 446 3.78 -4.28 -14.15
CA ARG A 446 5.16 -3.79 -13.98
C ARG A 446 5.70 -3.04 -15.19
N LEU A 447 5.09 -3.25 -16.35
CA LEU A 447 5.56 -2.72 -17.62
C LEU A 447 4.60 -1.65 -18.12
N GLY A 448 5.17 -0.50 -18.50
CA GLY A 448 4.44 0.51 -19.24
C GLY A 448 4.30 0.09 -20.70
N VAL A 449 3.20 0.47 -21.33
CA VAL A 449 2.95 0.20 -22.75
C VAL A 449 4.07 0.76 -23.64
N ALA A 450 4.66 1.89 -23.23
CA ALA A 450 5.77 2.52 -23.95
C ALA A 450 7.02 1.64 -24.09
N SER A 451 7.20 0.59 -23.27
CA SER A 451 8.35 -0.32 -23.38
C SER A 451 8.15 -1.47 -24.38
N VAL A 452 6.92 -1.70 -24.85
CA VAL A 452 6.58 -2.81 -25.77
C VAL A 452 5.95 -2.32 -27.07
N MET A 453 5.33 -1.13 -27.06
CA MET A 453 4.65 -0.58 -28.23
C MET A 453 5.58 -0.50 -29.44
N ASN A 454 4.98 -0.72 -30.61
CA ASN A 454 5.66 -0.54 -31.87
C ASN A 454 5.56 0.89 -32.35
N THR A 455 6.69 1.50 -32.71
CA THR A 455 6.78 2.87 -33.24
C THR A 455 6.88 2.92 -34.76
N SER A 456 7.03 1.79 -35.45
CA SER A 456 7.10 1.69 -36.91
C SER A 456 5.71 1.53 -37.52
N PHE A 457 5.04 2.65 -37.75
CA PHE A 457 3.73 2.68 -38.38
C PHE A 457 3.59 3.86 -39.33
N VAL A 458 2.70 3.74 -40.31
CA VAL A 458 2.32 4.84 -41.19
C VAL A 458 0.81 5.05 -41.12
N ARG A 459 0.40 6.32 -41.04
CA ARG A 459 -1.02 6.73 -41.05
C ARG A 459 -1.49 6.87 -42.49
N CYS A 460 -2.65 6.33 -42.79
CA CYS A 460 -3.26 6.43 -44.11
C CYS A 460 -4.78 6.51 -44.02
N ASP A 461 -5.37 7.25 -44.95
CA ASP A 461 -6.81 7.29 -45.14
C ASP A 461 -7.31 5.93 -45.62
N GLN A 462 -8.57 5.60 -45.38
CA GLN A 462 -9.17 4.37 -45.92
C GLN A 462 -9.10 4.28 -47.46
N VAL A 463 -9.05 5.42 -48.16
CA VAL A 463 -8.93 5.48 -49.62
C VAL A 463 -7.67 6.23 -49.99
N ILE A 464 -6.73 5.54 -50.64
CA ILE A 464 -5.45 6.12 -51.08
C ILE A 464 -5.19 5.86 -52.55
N GLY A 465 -4.43 6.73 -53.22
CA GLY A 465 -3.97 6.48 -54.58
C GLY A 465 -2.91 5.37 -54.62
N CYS A 466 -2.85 4.62 -55.73
CA CYS A 466 -1.89 3.53 -55.92
C CYS A 466 -0.43 3.99 -55.75
N GLU A 467 -0.07 5.16 -56.27
CA GLU A 467 1.27 5.75 -56.08
C GLU A 467 1.56 6.06 -54.60
N SER A 468 0.57 6.60 -53.87
CA SER A 468 0.71 6.88 -52.44
C SER A 468 0.85 5.60 -51.62
N ALA A 469 0.12 4.54 -52.00
CA ALA A 469 0.22 3.23 -51.38
C ALA A 469 1.63 2.64 -51.50
N ILE A 470 2.26 2.75 -52.68
CA ILE A 470 3.65 2.32 -52.88
C ILE A 470 4.61 3.14 -52.02
N LYS A 471 4.47 4.48 -51.98
CA LYS A 471 5.29 5.34 -51.12
C LYS A 471 5.17 5.00 -49.63
N VAL A 472 3.99 4.58 -49.19
CA VAL A 472 3.75 4.11 -47.82
C VAL A 472 4.46 2.77 -47.58
N LEU A 473 4.41 1.83 -48.53
CA LEU A 473 5.12 0.55 -48.44
C LEU A 473 6.65 0.70 -48.50
N GLU A 474 7.17 1.67 -49.25
CA GLU A 474 8.60 1.99 -49.34
C GLU A 474 9.20 2.42 -47.99
N GLN A 475 8.40 3.01 -47.10
CA GLN A 475 8.81 3.35 -45.73
C GLN A 475 9.02 2.11 -44.85
N ARG A 476 8.62 0.92 -45.33
CA ARG A 476 8.66 -0.36 -44.62
C ARG A 476 8.07 -0.27 -43.20
N PRO A 477 6.84 0.26 -43.04
CA PRO A 477 6.17 0.22 -41.74
C PRO A 477 5.92 -1.22 -41.32
N GLU A 478 5.77 -1.47 -40.03
CA GLU A 478 5.30 -2.77 -39.55
C GLU A 478 3.76 -2.82 -39.55
N TRP A 479 3.11 -1.67 -39.32
CA TRP A 479 1.65 -1.53 -39.35
C TRP A 479 1.19 -0.31 -40.14
N LEU A 480 0.09 -0.47 -40.88
CA LEU A 480 -0.65 0.62 -41.49
C LEU A 480 -1.84 0.97 -40.59
N VAL A 481 -1.93 2.23 -40.17
CA VAL A 481 -3.02 2.74 -39.33
C VAL A 481 -4.04 3.42 -40.23
N LEU A 482 -5.24 2.85 -40.31
CA LEU A 482 -6.34 3.33 -41.15
C LEU A 482 -7.21 4.31 -40.38
N GLU A 483 -7.39 5.50 -40.96
CA GLU A 483 -8.20 6.57 -40.40
C GLU A 483 -9.56 6.65 -41.07
N ASP A 484 -10.60 6.88 -40.26
CA ASP A 484 -11.92 7.20 -40.81
C ASP A 484 -11.96 8.60 -41.41
N SER A 485 -13.09 8.96 -42.03
CA SER A 485 -13.30 10.28 -42.65
C SER A 485 -13.19 11.47 -41.68
N GLN A 486 -13.14 11.23 -40.36
CA GLN A 486 -12.93 12.24 -39.33
C GLN A 486 -11.47 12.29 -38.86
N GLY A 487 -10.57 11.50 -39.46
CA GLY A 487 -9.17 11.40 -39.08
C GLY A 487 -8.94 10.56 -37.80
N VAL A 488 -9.91 9.73 -37.41
CA VAL A 488 -9.79 8.88 -36.22
C VAL A 488 -9.29 7.49 -36.63
N PRO A 489 -8.20 6.98 -36.03
CA PRO A 489 -7.71 5.62 -36.25
C PRO A 489 -8.75 4.58 -35.83
N ARG A 490 -9.14 3.70 -36.75
CA ARG A 490 -10.13 2.63 -36.51
C ARG A 490 -9.59 1.23 -36.66
N TYR A 491 -8.65 1.05 -37.60
CA TYR A 491 -8.11 -0.27 -37.93
C TYR A 491 -6.59 -0.22 -38.09
N ILE A 492 -5.94 -1.34 -37.83
CA ILE A 492 -4.59 -1.60 -38.35
C ILE A 492 -4.60 -2.74 -39.37
N LEU A 493 -3.70 -2.64 -40.34
CA LEU A 493 -3.52 -3.60 -41.42
C LEU A 493 -2.02 -3.88 -41.63
N LEU A 494 -1.70 -5.13 -42.00
CA LEU A 494 -0.32 -5.51 -42.31
C LEU A 494 0.07 -4.99 -43.70
N PRO A 495 1.25 -4.35 -43.84
CA PRO A 495 1.72 -3.86 -45.14
C PRO A 495 1.81 -4.96 -46.22
N ALA A 496 2.07 -6.20 -45.81
CA ALA A 496 2.12 -7.35 -46.71
C ALA A 496 0.79 -7.60 -47.43
N ASP A 497 -0.34 -7.40 -46.75
CA ASP A 497 -1.67 -7.59 -47.34
C ASP A 497 -1.97 -6.52 -48.40
N LEU A 498 -1.54 -5.28 -48.14
CA LEU A 498 -1.65 -4.18 -49.11
C LEU A 498 -0.76 -4.44 -50.34
N GLN A 499 0.48 -4.88 -50.12
CA GLN A 499 1.41 -5.21 -51.21
C GLN A 499 0.82 -6.29 -52.12
N HIS A 500 0.32 -7.38 -51.53
CA HIS A 500 -0.31 -8.47 -52.28
C HIS A 500 -1.57 -8.00 -53.06
N PHE A 501 -2.31 -7.03 -52.53
CA PHE A 501 -3.46 -6.45 -53.22
C PHE A 501 -3.05 -5.61 -54.44
N ILE A 502 -2.00 -4.79 -54.30
CA ILE A 502 -1.45 -3.97 -55.38
C ILE A 502 -0.91 -4.86 -56.51
N ASP A 503 -0.19 -5.92 -56.18
CA ASP A 503 0.38 -6.85 -57.16
C ASP A 503 -0.74 -7.50 -57.99
N ARG A 504 -1.81 -7.99 -57.35
CA ARG A 504 -2.98 -8.57 -58.03
C ARG A 504 -3.75 -7.57 -58.91
N GLN A 505 -3.90 -6.32 -58.47
CA GLN A 505 -4.57 -5.30 -59.26
C GLN A 505 -3.74 -4.90 -60.48
N SER A 506 -2.42 -4.79 -60.30
CA SER A 506 -1.47 -4.49 -61.36
C SER A 506 -1.45 -5.58 -62.44
N GLU A 507 -1.53 -6.85 -62.05
CA GLU A 507 -1.64 -8.00 -62.97
C GLU A 507 -2.94 -7.97 -63.79
N ARG A 508 -4.06 -7.51 -63.21
CA ARG A 508 -5.38 -7.52 -63.87
C ARG A 508 -5.64 -6.32 -64.78
N HIS A 509 -5.23 -5.13 -64.39
CA HIS A 509 -5.64 -3.88 -65.04
C HIS A 509 -4.47 -3.05 -65.60
N GLY A 510 -3.22 -3.50 -65.40
CA GLY A 510 -2.03 -2.69 -65.65
C GLY A 510 -1.81 -1.64 -64.55
N PHE A 511 -0.58 -1.16 -64.41
CA PHE A 511 -0.24 -0.18 -63.38
C PHE A 511 -0.82 1.20 -63.72
N ASP A 512 -1.91 1.60 -63.07
CA ASP A 512 -2.45 2.96 -63.12
C ASP A 512 -2.10 3.74 -61.83
N PRO A 513 -1.23 4.77 -61.92
CA PRO A 513 -0.84 5.58 -60.77
C PRO A 513 -2.00 6.32 -60.10
N GLN A 514 -3.07 6.63 -60.85
CA GLN A 514 -4.22 7.41 -60.38
C GLN A 514 -5.35 6.56 -59.82
N LEU A 515 -5.24 5.22 -59.90
CA LEU A 515 -6.23 4.32 -59.35
C LEU A 515 -6.36 4.54 -57.84
N LYS A 516 -7.59 4.82 -57.38
CA LYS A 516 -7.92 4.89 -55.96
C LYS A 516 -8.17 3.49 -55.43
N LEU A 517 -7.41 3.12 -54.42
CA LEU A 517 -7.53 1.85 -53.70
C LEU A 517 -8.34 2.09 -52.43
N ASP A 518 -9.44 1.37 -52.28
CA ASP A 518 -10.14 1.29 -50.99
C ASP A 518 -9.51 0.18 -50.15
N LEU A 519 -8.84 0.58 -49.07
CA LEU A 519 -8.16 -0.32 -48.13
C LEU A 519 -9.16 -1.20 -47.36
N MET A 520 -10.45 -0.84 -47.37
CA MET A 520 -11.54 -1.65 -46.81
C MET A 520 -11.96 -2.80 -47.73
N GLU A 521 -11.56 -2.80 -49.01
CA GLU A 521 -11.79 -3.90 -49.95
C GLU A 521 -10.65 -4.93 -49.98
N VAL A 522 -9.50 -4.60 -49.41
CA VAL A 522 -8.33 -5.51 -49.33
C VAL A 522 -8.73 -6.78 -48.56
N PRO A 523 -8.50 -7.99 -49.09
CA PRO A 523 -8.78 -9.23 -48.38
C PRO A 523 -7.71 -9.49 -47.31
N ALA A 524 -7.82 -8.80 -46.17
CA ALA A 524 -6.86 -8.79 -45.06
C ALA A 524 -7.53 -9.04 -43.71
N ILE A 525 -6.73 -9.50 -42.72
CA ILE A 525 -7.15 -9.54 -41.32
C ILE A 525 -6.97 -8.14 -40.74
N ARG A 526 -8.09 -7.42 -40.57
CA ARG A 526 -8.09 -6.11 -39.92
C ARG A 526 -8.27 -6.27 -38.42
N LYS A 527 -7.43 -5.58 -37.65
CA LYS A 527 -7.54 -5.53 -36.20
C LYS A 527 -8.19 -4.20 -35.80
N ASP A 528 -9.32 -4.27 -35.10
CA ASP A 528 -9.94 -3.10 -34.50
C ASP A 528 -9.01 -2.48 -33.46
N ILE A 529 -8.92 -1.14 -33.45
CA ILE A 529 -8.08 -0.40 -32.51
C ILE A 529 -8.86 0.67 -31.73
N ALA A 530 -8.41 0.87 -30.48
CA ALA A 530 -8.87 1.96 -29.63
C ALA A 530 -7.67 2.72 -29.04
N PRO A 531 -7.87 3.99 -28.64
CA PRO A 531 -6.80 4.80 -28.07
C PRO A 531 -6.44 4.35 -26.65
N LEU A 532 -5.16 4.30 -26.34
CA LEU A 532 -4.65 4.13 -24.99
C LEU A 532 -3.55 5.15 -24.68
N GLY A 533 -3.52 5.68 -23.46
CA GLY A 533 -2.48 6.62 -23.06
C GLY A 533 -1.11 5.94 -22.92
N ILE A 534 -0.04 6.65 -23.30
CA ILE A 534 1.35 6.17 -23.19
C ILE A 534 1.80 5.84 -21.75
N ASN A 535 1.10 6.37 -20.74
CA ASN A 535 1.37 6.11 -19.32
C ASN A 535 0.75 4.81 -18.81
N ALA A 536 -0.10 4.15 -19.60
CA ALA A 536 -0.78 2.92 -19.21
C ALA A 536 0.20 1.74 -19.07
N THR A 537 -0.17 0.77 -18.25
CA THR A 537 0.51 -0.52 -18.10
C THR A 537 0.03 -1.54 -19.13
N LEU A 538 0.79 -2.62 -19.34
CA LEU A 538 0.34 -3.72 -20.20
C LEU A 538 -0.93 -4.39 -19.65
N LYS A 539 -1.12 -4.38 -18.32
CA LYS A 539 -2.38 -4.83 -17.70
C LYS A 539 -3.55 -3.99 -18.19
N GLU A 540 -3.43 -2.66 -18.15
CA GLU A 540 -4.48 -1.75 -18.62
C GLU A 540 -4.76 -1.91 -20.11
N ALA A 541 -3.72 -2.19 -20.92
CA ALA A 541 -3.90 -2.53 -22.32
C ALA A 541 -4.72 -3.81 -22.50
N LEU A 542 -4.37 -4.89 -21.79
CA LEU A 542 -5.07 -6.17 -21.87
C LEU A 542 -6.52 -6.07 -21.35
N ASP A 543 -6.74 -5.39 -20.23
CA ASP A 543 -8.08 -5.15 -19.67
C ASP A 543 -8.97 -4.42 -20.67
N ARG A 544 -8.42 -3.41 -21.36
CA ARG A 544 -9.15 -2.67 -22.39
C ARG A 544 -9.42 -3.50 -23.64
N MET A 545 -8.43 -4.27 -24.10
CA MET A 545 -8.62 -5.21 -25.21
C MET A 545 -9.70 -6.25 -24.88
N ASN A 546 -9.80 -6.70 -23.63
CA ASN A 546 -10.81 -7.67 -23.20
C ASN A 546 -12.21 -7.05 -23.07
N SER A 547 -12.33 -5.85 -22.49
CA SER A 547 -13.62 -5.20 -22.28
C SER A 547 -14.27 -4.73 -23.58
N GLU A 548 -13.48 -4.19 -24.49
CA GLU A 548 -13.93 -3.68 -25.79
C GLU A 548 -13.82 -4.74 -26.92
N ARG A 549 -13.32 -5.95 -26.61
CA ARG A 549 -13.08 -7.06 -27.57
C ARG A 549 -12.23 -6.64 -28.76
N LEU A 550 -11.11 -5.99 -28.47
CA LEU A 550 -10.15 -5.48 -29.46
C LEU A 550 -8.94 -6.42 -29.59
N ASP A 551 -8.33 -6.38 -30.78
CA ASP A 551 -7.11 -7.13 -31.11
C ASP A 551 -5.85 -6.26 -31.04
N ALA A 552 -6.00 -4.94 -31.09
CA ALA A 552 -4.92 -4.00 -30.97
C ALA A 552 -5.37 -2.65 -30.37
N LEU A 553 -4.38 -1.83 -30.02
CA LEU A 553 -4.55 -0.48 -29.48
C LEU A 553 -3.57 0.47 -30.17
N TRP A 554 -3.94 1.74 -30.28
CA TRP A 554 -3.01 2.78 -30.69
C TRP A 554 -2.70 3.68 -29.51
N ILE A 555 -1.42 4.01 -29.37
CA ILE A 555 -0.87 4.64 -28.19
C ILE A 555 -0.75 6.13 -28.43
N GLN A 556 -1.32 6.91 -27.52
CA GLN A 556 -1.31 8.36 -27.55
C GLN A 556 -0.29 8.94 -26.58
N ASN A 557 0.50 9.91 -27.05
CA ASN A 557 1.26 10.75 -26.14
C ASN A 557 0.36 11.71 -25.35
N TYR A 558 0.97 12.50 -24.47
CA TYR A 558 0.25 13.47 -23.64
C TYR A 558 -0.38 14.63 -24.44
N SER A 559 0.03 14.83 -25.68
CA SER A 559 -0.55 15.79 -26.64
C SER A 559 -1.66 15.18 -27.50
N LYS A 560 -2.04 13.92 -27.25
CA LYS A 560 -3.02 13.11 -28.01
C LYS A 560 -2.58 12.74 -29.44
N GLU A 561 -1.28 12.80 -29.72
CA GLU A 561 -0.75 12.32 -31.00
C GLU A 561 -0.43 10.83 -30.92
N ILE A 562 -0.61 10.11 -32.04
CA ILE A 562 -0.26 8.69 -32.17
C ILE A 562 1.25 8.55 -32.08
N THR A 563 1.72 7.74 -31.15
CA THR A 563 3.15 7.43 -30.99
C THR A 563 3.49 5.96 -31.23
N GLY A 564 2.51 5.08 -31.27
CA GLY A 564 2.75 3.68 -31.57
C GLY A 564 1.48 2.84 -31.62
N THR A 565 1.64 1.56 -31.90
CA THR A 565 0.59 0.54 -31.87
C THR A 565 0.99 -0.58 -30.92
N LEU A 566 0.01 -1.29 -30.36
CA LEU A 566 0.22 -2.43 -29.49
C LEU A 566 -0.83 -3.50 -29.81
N THR A 567 -0.39 -4.70 -30.17
CA THR A 567 -1.29 -5.82 -30.48
C THR A 567 -1.41 -6.79 -29.30
N ARG A 568 -2.49 -7.57 -29.25
CA ARG A 568 -2.68 -8.63 -28.25
C ARG A 568 -1.54 -9.65 -28.27
N GLU A 569 -1.13 -10.07 -29.47
CA GLU A 569 -0.01 -10.99 -29.68
C GLU A 569 1.29 -10.46 -29.08
N GLN A 570 1.57 -9.15 -29.15
CA GLN A 570 2.77 -8.57 -28.53
C GLN A 570 2.70 -8.64 -26.99
N VAL A 571 1.52 -8.42 -26.41
CA VAL A 571 1.31 -8.57 -24.96
C VAL A 571 1.51 -10.04 -24.53
N GLU A 572 1.02 -10.98 -25.32
CA GLU A 572 1.12 -12.43 -25.07
C GLU A 572 2.52 -13.01 -25.36
N GLN A 573 3.21 -12.58 -26.42
CA GLN A 573 4.58 -13.02 -26.71
C GLN A 573 5.57 -12.54 -25.64
N PHE A 574 5.37 -11.31 -25.14
CA PHE A 574 6.17 -10.81 -24.03
C PHE A 574 5.94 -11.61 -22.74
N TYR A 575 4.75 -12.20 -22.58
CA TYR A 575 4.46 -13.13 -21.50
C TYR A 575 5.25 -14.45 -21.65
N THR A 576 5.30 -15.04 -22.84
CA THR A 576 5.96 -16.33 -23.07
C THR A 576 7.49 -16.24 -22.96
N GLN A 577 8.11 -15.16 -23.46
CA GLN A 577 9.59 -15.01 -23.47
C GLN A 577 10.25 -14.78 -22.10
N LYS A 578 9.49 -14.52 -21.03
CA LYS A 578 10.02 -14.25 -19.69
C LYS A 578 9.86 -15.41 -18.70
N ILE A 579 9.14 -16.46 -19.08
CA ILE A 579 8.92 -17.65 -18.27
C ILE A 579 9.96 -18.75 -18.61
N ASP A 580 10.57 -18.67 -19.80
CA ASP A 580 11.81 -19.38 -20.15
C ASP A 580 13.04 -18.57 -19.72
#